data_AF-A0A9K3L3M8-F1
#
_entry.id   AF-A0A9K3L3M8-F1
#
_cell.length_a   1.000
_cell.length_b   1.000
_cell.length_c   1.000
_cell.angle_alpha   90.00
_cell.angle_beta   90.00
_cell.angle_gamma   90.00
#
_symmetry.space_group_name_H-M   'P 1'
#
loop_
_entity.id
_entity.type
_entity.pdbx_description
1 polymer ?
#
loop_
_entity_poly.entity_id
_entity_poly.type
_entity_poly.pdbx_seq_one_letter_code
_entity_poly.pdbx_strand_id
1 'polypeptide(L)'
;MVTLQDLPFVSAIAKWIWGGAQNEKVSPDICISQFPFFHIECFKQLLSKCLGLAIIGGSMLNKLPIMINMWGSQSASGISRNSLYGEAVVYANGSLYGYLLQYPFSSYGENVSLLCQNIVLIGMAWGFSKKTPTPISIQEQLLVVTGFVVYILAVLSYMPENYRYMLMSSTWPVMLYARGTQVWETFRVQHTGNLSIVTTSMNLVGSLIRILTTIQETGDLVVLGGYLLSGGLSFIMFVQYWMYLENSKKIANEMKQEAKKKEA
;
A
#
# COMPACT_ATOMS: atom_id res chain seq x y z
N MET A 1 17.60 -29.85 -30.33
CA MET A 1 16.40 -29.54 -29.52
C MET A 1 16.62 -28.17 -28.93
N VAL A 2 15.76 -27.20 -29.23
CA VAL A 2 15.80 -25.89 -28.57
C VAL A 2 15.39 -26.14 -27.12
N THR A 3 16.30 -25.94 -26.17
CA THR A 3 15.96 -26.03 -24.75
C THR A 3 15.28 -24.74 -24.32
N LEU A 4 14.45 -24.78 -23.28
CA LEU A 4 13.79 -23.59 -22.73
C LEU A 4 14.79 -22.46 -22.37
N GLN A 5 16.05 -22.81 -22.10
CA GLN A 5 17.15 -21.86 -21.82
C GLN A 5 17.61 -21.05 -23.05
N ASP A 6 17.45 -21.61 -24.25
CA ASP A 6 17.91 -20.99 -25.51
C ASP A 6 16.99 -19.86 -25.99
N LEU A 7 15.79 -19.74 -25.40
CA LEU A 7 14.85 -18.67 -25.71
C LEU A 7 15.24 -17.40 -24.96
N PRO A 8 15.58 -16.30 -25.65
CA PRO A 8 16.08 -15.07 -25.02
C PRO A 8 15.06 -14.44 -24.05
N PHE A 9 13.77 -14.60 -24.35
CA PHE A 9 12.68 -14.15 -23.48
C PHE A 9 12.60 -14.97 -22.17
N VAL A 10 12.75 -16.30 -22.24
CA VAL A 10 12.70 -17.17 -21.07
C VAL A 10 13.91 -16.93 -20.18
N SER A 11 15.08 -16.78 -20.77
CA SER A 11 16.32 -16.37 -20.10
C SER A 11 16.17 -15.04 -19.36
N ALA A 12 15.58 -14.03 -20.01
CA ALA A 12 15.36 -12.72 -19.41
C ALA A 12 14.40 -12.78 -18.21
N ILE A 13 13.28 -13.51 -18.36
CA ILE A 13 12.31 -13.72 -17.27
C ILE A 13 12.95 -14.47 -16.10
N ALA A 14 13.68 -15.54 -16.37
CA ALA A 14 14.31 -16.34 -15.33
C ALA A 14 15.38 -15.54 -14.57
N LYS A 15 16.17 -14.72 -15.28
CA LYS A 15 17.10 -13.77 -14.65
C LYS A 15 16.37 -12.74 -13.79
N TRP A 16 15.22 -12.24 -14.22
CA TRP A 16 14.44 -11.29 -13.43
C TRP A 16 13.83 -11.92 -12.17
N ILE A 17 13.35 -13.16 -12.27
CA ILE A 17 12.73 -13.87 -11.14
C ILE A 17 13.78 -14.34 -10.12
N TRP A 18 14.82 -15.03 -10.60
CA TRP A 18 15.78 -15.75 -9.76
C TRP A 18 17.18 -15.12 -9.69
N GLY A 19 17.52 -14.18 -10.57
CA GLY A 19 18.88 -13.62 -10.66
C GLY A 19 19.29 -12.73 -9.49
N GLY A 20 18.35 -12.33 -8.63
CA GLY A 20 18.62 -11.55 -7.40
C GLY A 20 18.47 -12.35 -6.11
N ALA A 21 18.36 -13.69 -6.18
CA ALA A 21 18.18 -14.50 -4.98
C ALA A 21 19.45 -14.51 -4.12
N GLN A 22 19.33 -14.27 -2.82
CA GLN A 22 20.46 -14.33 -1.86
C GLN A 22 20.94 -15.76 -1.57
N ASN A 23 20.20 -16.78 -2.04
CA ASN A 23 20.49 -18.19 -1.78
C ASN A 23 21.25 -18.80 -2.96
N GLU A 24 22.44 -19.33 -2.70
CA GLU A 24 23.34 -19.95 -3.69
C GLU A 24 22.68 -21.11 -4.46
N LYS A 25 21.63 -21.72 -3.89
CA LYS A 25 20.84 -22.80 -4.49
C LYS A 25 19.78 -22.32 -5.50
N VAL A 26 19.58 -21.01 -5.64
CA VAL A 26 18.56 -20.39 -6.50
C VAL A 26 19.27 -19.62 -7.60
N SER A 27 19.55 -20.29 -8.71
CA SER A 27 20.07 -19.69 -9.93
C SER A 27 19.06 -19.83 -11.07
N PRO A 28 18.94 -18.85 -11.99
CA PRO A 28 18.08 -18.95 -13.17
C PRO A 28 18.25 -20.27 -13.93
N ASP A 29 19.48 -20.74 -14.09
CA ASP A 29 19.78 -21.94 -14.87
C ASP A 29 19.29 -23.20 -14.15
N ILE A 30 19.47 -23.27 -12.83
CA ILE A 30 19.00 -24.37 -11.97
C ILE A 30 17.48 -24.43 -11.98
N CYS A 31 16.82 -23.30 -11.74
CA CYS A 31 15.36 -23.26 -11.66
C CYS A 31 14.70 -23.55 -13.01
N ILE A 32 15.24 -23.07 -14.14
CA ILE A 32 14.71 -23.40 -15.48
C ILE A 32 14.86 -24.89 -15.79
N SER A 33 15.99 -25.50 -15.42
CA SER A 33 16.25 -26.91 -15.70
C SER A 33 15.28 -27.87 -14.98
N GLN A 34 14.60 -27.38 -13.93
CA GLN A 34 13.66 -28.14 -13.09
C GLN A 34 12.19 -27.94 -13.47
N PHE A 35 11.90 -27.24 -14.57
CA PHE A 35 10.54 -27.05 -15.04
C PHE A 35 9.89 -28.39 -15.45
N PRO A 36 8.64 -28.72 -15.06
CA PRO A 36 7.65 -27.89 -14.35
C PRO A 36 7.62 -28.04 -12.82
N PHE A 37 8.39 -28.97 -12.24
CA PHE A 37 8.38 -29.28 -10.80
C PHE A 37 9.56 -28.62 -10.08
N PHE A 38 9.42 -27.33 -9.79
CA PHE A 38 10.43 -26.56 -9.09
C PHE A 38 10.70 -27.09 -7.67
N HIS A 39 11.96 -27.08 -7.25
CA HIS A 39 12.29 -27.21 -5.83
C HIS A 39 11.69 -26.05 -5.00
N ILE A 40 11.43 -26.32 -3.72
CA ILE A 40 10.74 -25.42 -2.77
C ILE A 40 11.32 -23.99 -2.81
N GLU A 41 12.64 -23.84 -2.88
CA GLU A 41 13.31 -22.52 -2.87
C GLU A 41 13.10 -21.73 -4.18
N CYS A 42 13.19 -22.38 -5.34
CA CYS A 42 12.87 -21.76 -6.63
C CYS A 42 11.39 -21.35 -6.69
N PHE A 43 10.50 -22.19 -6.15
CA PHE A 43 9.06 -21.89 -6.11
C PHE A 43 8.72 -20.72 -5.18
N LYS A 44 9.33 -20.64 -3.99
CA LYS A 44 9.14 -19.50 -3.06
C LYS A 44 9.53 -18.17 -3.69
N GLN A 45 10.67 -18.12 -4.37
CA GLN A 45 11.13 -16.91 -5.06
C GLN A 45 10.18 -16.51 -6.20
N LEU A 46 9.76 -17.48 -7.02
CA LEU A 46 8.77 -17.27 -8.08
C LEU A 46 7.46 -16.72 -7.52
N LEU A 47 6.95 -17.37 -6.47
CA LEU A 47 5.71 -16.98 -5.80
C LEU A 47 5.82 -15.56 -5.22
N SER A 48 6.93 -15.22 -4.56
CA SER A 48 7.18 -13.89 -4.02
C SER A 48 7.12 -12.81 -5.10
N LYS A 49 7.78 -13.03 -6.24
CA LYS A 49 7.75 -12.10 -7.39
C LYS A 49 6.36 -11.93 -7.97
N CYS A 50 5.63 -13.03 -8.16
CA CYS A 50 4.25 -13.00 -8.65
C CYS A 50 3.32 -12.26 -7.68
N LEU A 51 3.46 -12.51 -6.38
CA LEU A 51 2.69 -11.83 -5.36
C LEU A 51 3.01 -10.33 -5.29
N GLY A 52 4.29 -9.95 -5.40
CA GLY A 52 4.72 -8.55 -5.48
C GLY A 52 4.10 -7.83 -6.68
N LEU A 53 4.13 -8.45 -7.87
CA LEU A 53 3.47 -7.92 -9.06
C LEU A 53 1.95 -7.83 -8.91
N ALA A 54 1.31 -8.83 -8.30
CA ALA A 54 -0.12 -8.80 -8.03
C ALA A 54 -0.50 -7.65 -7.10
N ILE A 55 0.30 -7.34 -6.08
CA ILE A 55 0.08 -6.18 -5.22
C ILE A 55 0.27 -4.88 -6.01
N ILE A 56 1.32 -4.77 -6.83
CA ILE A 56 1.52 -3.58 -7.66
C ILE A 56 0.30 -3.38 -8.59
N GLY A 57 -0.17 -4.43 -9.26
CA GLY A 57 -1.37 -4.39 -10.10
C GLY A 57 -2.63 -4.01 -9.31
N GLY A 58 -2.83 -4.59 -8.14
CA GLY A 58 -3.95 -4.23 -7.25
C GLY A 58 -3.87 -2.77 -6.79
N SER A 59 -2.67 -2.28 -6.48
CA SER A 59 -2.44 -0.90 -6.02
C SER A 59 -2.82 0.15 -7.08
N MET A 60 -2.73 -0.20 -8.38
CA MET A 60 -3.13 0.66 -9.49
C MET A 60 -4.64 0.97 -9.49
N LEU A 61 -5.45 0.15 -8.82
CA LEU A 61 -6.89 0.32 -8.76
C LEU A 61 -7.34 1.06 -7.50
N ASN A 62 -6.47 1.22 -6.49
CA ASN A 62 -6.86 1.70 -5.16
C ASN A 62 -7.46 3.11 -5.16
N LYS A 63 -6.89 4.03 -5.94
CA LYS A 63 -7.35 5.43 -5.98
C LYS A 63 -8.35 5.68 -7.12
N LEU A 64 -8.61 4.70 -7.99
CA LEU A 64 -9.54 4.83 -9.12
C LEU A 64 -10.98 5.17 -8.69
N PRO A 65 -11.59 4.52 -7.67
CA PRO A 65 -12.96 4.86 -7.28
C PRO A 65 -13.08 6.32 -6.84
N ILE A 66 -12.06 6.86 -6.17
CA ILE A 66 -12.02 8.25 -5.74
C ILE A 66 -11.93 9.18 -6.96
N MET A 67 -11.08 8.85 -7.95
CA MET A 67 -10.98 9.60 -9.20
C MET A 67 -12.31 9.63 -9.96
N ILE A 68 -12.99 8.48 -10.09
CA ILE A 68 -14.30 8.38 -10.75
C ILE A 68 -15.34 9.24 -10.03
N ASN A 69 -15.42 9.12 -8.70
CA ASN A 69 -16.37 9.90 -7.90
C ASN A 69 -16.13 11.41 -8.02
N MET A 70 -14.87 11.84 -7.98
CA MET A 70 -14.49 13.25 -8.11
C MET A 70 -14.78 13.79 -9.52
N TRP A 71 -14.54 12.97 -10.55
CA TRP A 71 -14.87 13.33 -11.92
C TRP A 71 -16.39 13.46 -12.12
N GLY A 72 -17.18 12.54 -11.58
CA GLY A 72 -18.64 12.58 -11.67
C GLY A 72 -19.25 13.76 -10.92
N SER A 73 -18.75 14.07 -9.72
CA SER A 73 -19.22 15.21 -8.92
C SER A 73 -18.67 16.56 -9.39
N GLN A 74 -17.60 16.54 -10.19
CA GLN A 74 -16.82 17.74 -10.57
C GLN A 74 -16.42 18.58 -9.35
N SER A 75 -16.17 17.93 -8.20
CA SER A 75 -15.92 18.58 -6.93
C SER A 75 -14.96 17.75 -6.07
N ALA A 76 -14.01 18.42 -5.43
CA ALA A 76 -13.10 17.81 -4.46
C ALA A 76 -13.65 17.89 -3.00
N SER A 77 -14.93 18.18 -2.83
CA SER A 77 -15.57 18.26 -1.51
C SER A 77 -15.46 16.95 -0.75
N GLY A 78 -15.23 17.02 0.56
CA GLY A 78 -15.09 15.85 1.44
C GLY A 78 -13.70 15.23 1.48
N ILE A 79 -12.76 15.66 0.63
CA ILE A 79 -11.36 15.22 0.67
C ILE A 79 -10.51 16.27 1.36
N SER A 80 -9.73 15.86 2.36
CA SER A 80 -8.81 16.74 3.07
C SER A 80 -7.57 17.03 2.21
N ARG A 81 -7.32 18.33 1.96
CA ARG A 81 -6.11 18.83 1.27
C ARG A 81 -4.82 18.34 1.94
N ASN A 82 -4.78 18.43 3.26
CA ASN A 82 -3.63 17.98 4.06
C ASN A 82 -3.41 16.47 3.96
N SER A 83 -4.50 15.70 3.85
CA SER A 83 -4.41 14.25 3.65
C SER A 83 -3.82 13.93 2.27
N LEU A 84 -4.26 14.60 1.20
CA LEU A 84 -3.72 14.38 -0.14
C LEU A 84 -2.23 14.71 -0.23
N TYR A 85 -1.82 15.86 0.32
CA TYR A 85 -0.40 16.25 0.32
C TYR A 85 0.44 15.34 1.22
N GLY A 86 -0.08 14.95 2.39
CA GLY A 86 0.59 14.02 3.28
C GLY A 86 0.77 12.63 2.67
N GLU A 87 -0.24 12.12 1.96
CA GLU A 87 -0.16 10.85 1.23
C GLU A 87 0.93 10.89 0.14
N ALA A 88 1.09 12.02 -0.55
CA ALA A 88 2.17 12.17 -1.54
C ALA A 88 3.54 12.03 -0.90
N VAL A 89 3.76 12.62 0.28
CA VAL A 89 5.01 12.46 1.04
C VAL A 89 5.21 11.03 1.50
N VAL A 90 4.17 10.37 2.03
CA VAL A 90 4.25 8.97 2.48
C VAL A 90 4.65 8.02 1.33
N TYR A 91 3.99 8.13 0.18
CA TYR A 91 4.31 7.29 -0.99
C TYR A 91 5.66 7.65 -1.62
N ALA A 92 6.06 8.93 -1.59
CA ALA A 92 7.40 9.34 -1.97
C ALA A 92 8.47 8.72 -1.09
N ASN A 93 8.28 8.72 0.23
CA ASN A 93 9.22 8.13 1.17
C ASN A 93 9.44 6.64 0.89
N GLY A 94 8.37 5.87 0.72
CA GLY A 94 8.48 4.45 0.40
C GLY A 94 9.20 4.20 -0.95
N SER A 95 8.95 5.07 -1.93
CA SER A 95 9.59 5.00 -3.25
C SER A 95 11.09 5.35 -3.18
N LEU A 96 11.42 6.45 -2.52
CA LEU A 96 12.79 6.94 -2.34
C LEU A 96 13.62 5.96 -1.50
N TYR A 97 13.03 5.38 -0.46
CA TYR A 97 13.70 4.40 0.38
C TYR A 97 14.13 3.17 -0.43
N GLY A 98 13.21 2.59 -1.21
CA GLY A 98 13.51 1.46 -2.08
C GLY A 98 14.53 1.79 -3.17
N TYR A 99 14.43 2.99 -3.76
CA TYR A 99 15.38 3.47 -4.77
C TYR A 99 16.80 3.68 -4.19
N LEU A 100 16.92 4.38 -3.06
CA LEU A 100 18.21 4.69 -2.43
C LEU A 100 18.94 3.45 -1.92
N LEU A 101 18.21 2.41 -1.50
CA LEU A 101 18.78 1.13 -1.07
C LEU A 101 18.93 0.12 -2.22
N GLN A 102 18.62 0.52 -3.45
CA GLN A 102 18.73 -0.32 -4.65
C GLN A 102 17.94 -1.63 -4.53
N TYR A 103 16.78 -1.58 -3.88
CA TYR A 103 15.90 -2.73 -3.77
C TYR A 103 15.24 -3.05 -5.13
N PRO A 104 14.84 -4.31 -5.35
CA PRO A 104 14.11 -4.66 -6.55
C PRO A 104 12.79 -3.90 -6.62
N PHE A 105 12.39 -3.47 -7.81
CA PHE A 105 11.17 -2.69 -8.03
C PHE A 105 9.91 -3.40 -7.52
N SER A 106 9.87 -4.74 -7.48
CA SER A 106 8.79 -5.53 -6.89
C SER A 106 8.53 -5.21 -5.41
N SER A 107 9.55 -4.76 -4.68
CA SER A 107 9.46 -4.45 -3.26
C SER A 107 8.78 -3.10 -2.99
N TYR A 108 9.13 -2.05 -3.74
CA TYR A 108 8.65 -0.68 -3.50
C TYR A 108 7.75 -0.11 -4.59
N GLY A 109 7.55 -0.83 -5.71
CA GLY A 109 6.83 -0.35 -6.89
C GLY A 109 5.36 0.00 -6.64
N GLU A 110 4.74 -0.56 -5.59
CA GLU A 110 3.41 -0.14 -5.17
C GLU A 110 3.39 1.32 -4.71
N ASN A 111 4.43 1.78 -4.02
CA ASN A 111 4.52 3.14 -3.53
C ASN A 111 4.70 4.10 -4.70
N VAL A 112 5.43 3.70 -5.74
CA VAL A 112 5.57 4.47 -6.99
C VAL A 112 4.21 4.58 -7.69
N SER A 113 3.50 3.46 -7.84
CA SER A 113 2.16 3.43 -8.44
C SER A 113 1.17 4.33 -7.69
N LEU A 114 1.15 4.24 -6.35
CA LEU A 114 0.26 5.04 -5.51
C LEU A 114 0.65 6.52 -5.52
N LEU A 115 1.94 6.84 -5.56
CA LEU A 115 2.42 8.21 -5.69
C LEU A 115 1.92 8.84 -6.99
N CYS A 116 2.08 8.15 -8.13
CA CYS A 116 1.60 8.63 -9.42
C CYS A 116 0.09 8.89 -9.41
N GLN A 117 -0.70 7.94 -8.91
CA GLN A 117 -2.15 8.10 -8.79
C GLN A 117 -2.53 9.27 -7.87
N ASN A 118 -1.80 9.45 -6.77
CA ASN A 118 -2.08 10.53 -5.81
C ASN A 118 -1.73 11.91 -6.38
N ILE A 119 -0.67 12.02 -7.22
CA ILE A 119 -0.37 13.25 -7.95
C ILE A 119 -1.50 13.61 -8.91
N VAL A 120 -2.07 12.62 -9.63
CA VAL A 120 -3.24 12.84 -10.48
C VAL A 120 -4.44 13.34 -9.67
N LEU A 121 -4.71 12.72 -8.52
CA LEU A 121 -5.77 13.16 -7.61
C LEU A 121 -5.56 14.60 -7.10
N ILE A 122 -4.33 14.99 -6.77
CA ILE A 122 -3.99 16.37 -6.39
C ILE A 122 -4.30 17.33 -7.54
N GLY A 123 -3.90 16.99 -8.77
CA GLY A 123 -4.19 17.79 -9.95
C GLY A 123 -5.70 17.95 -10.21
N MET A 124 -6.47 16.86 -10.07
CA MET A 124 -7.93 16.90 -10.16
C MET A 124 -8.54 17.77 -9.06
N ALA A 125 -8.04 17.64 -7.82
CA ALA A 125 -8.51 18.42 -6.68
C ALA A 125 -8.29 19.92 -6.90
N TRP A 126 -7.14 20.31 -7.44
CA TRP A 126 -6.86 21.71 -7.84
C TRP A 126 -7.79 22.18 -8.95
N GLY A 127 -8.00 21.36 -9.99
CA GLY A 127 -8.90 21.69 -11.10
C GLY A 127 -10.35 21.93 -10.68
N PHE A 128 -10.85 21.14 -9.72
CA PHE A 128 -12.22 21.27 -9.22
C PHE A 128 -12.38 22.19 -8.00
N SER A 129 -11.28 22.78 -7.52
CA SER A 129 -11.26 23.57 -6.30
C SER A 129 -12.11 24.86 -6.37
N LYS A 130 -12.36 25.39 -7.57
CA LYS A 130 -13.23 26.58 -7.73
C LYS A 130 -14.70 26.33 -7.34
N LYS A 131 -15.10 25.06 -7.28
CA LYS A 131 -16.46 24.63 -6.90
C LYS A 131 -16.54 24.17 -5.43
N THR A 132 -15.44 24.23 -4.69
CA THR A 132 -15.41 23.83 -3.27
C THR A 132 -15.49 25.04 -2.35
N PRO A 133 -16.06 24.91 -1.14
CA PRO A 133 -16.19 26.02 -0.18
C PRO A 133 -14.86 26.66 0.22
N THR A 134 -13.76 25.91 0.09
CA THR A 134 -12.40 26.39 0.33
C THR A 134 -11.59 26.25 -0.97
N PRO A 135 -11.52 27.31 -1.80
CA PRO A 135 -10.72 27.27 -3.01
C PRO A 135 -9.22 27.25 -2.69
N ILE A 136 -8.47 26.51 -3.48
CA ILE A 136 -7.02 26.34 -3.40
C ILE A 136 -6.40 27.46 -4.22
N SER A 137 -5.60 28.29 -3.56
CA SER A 137 -4.93 29.42 -4.21
C SER A 137 -3.78 28.96 -5.11
N ILE A 138 -3.45 29.73 -6.14
CA ILE A 138 -2.28 29.47 -7.00
C ILE A 138 -0.98 29.50 -6.18
N GLN A 139 -0.91 30.36 -5.15
CA GLN A 139 0.24 30.43 -4.25
C GLN A 139 0.43 29.11 -3.48
N GLU A 140 -0.66 28.51 -2.98
CA GLU A 140 -0.63 27.20 -2.33
C GLU A 140 -0.12 26.13 -3.29
N GLN A 141 -0.61 26.09 -4.54
CA GLN A 141 -0.17 25.12 -5.54
C GLN A 141 1.33 25.23 -5.81
N LEU A 142 1.82 26.45 -6.05
CA LEU A 142 3.24 26.71 -6.29
C LEU A 142 4.10 26.29 -5.09
N LEU A 143 3.65 26.58 -3.87
CA LEU A 143 4.36 26.20 -2.65
C LEU A 143 4.41 24.68 -2.48
N VAL A 144 3.31 23.98 -2.73
CA VAL A 144 3.25 22.52 -2.65
C VAL A 144 4.15 21.86 -3.70
N VAL A 145 4.07 22.28 -4.96
CA VAL A 145 4.93 21.73 -6.03
C VAL A 145 6.40 22.00 -5.74
N THR A 146 6.75 23.26 -5.44
CA THR A 146 8.14 23.64 -5.20
C THR A 146 8.68 22.95 -3.95
N GLY A 147 7.92 22.93 -2.86
CA GLY A 147 8.29 22.25 -1.63
C GLY A 147 8.50 20.75 -1.82
N PHE A 148 7.63 20.09 -2.59
CA PHE A 148 7.76 18.67 -2.89
C PHE A 148 8.97 18.38 -3.78
N VAL A 149 9.22 19.17 -4.82
CA VAL A 149 10.41 19.01 -5.68
C VAL A 149 11.70 19.23 -4.89
N VAL A 150 11.77 20.30 -4.10
CA VAL A 150 12.92 20.58 -3.22
C VAL A 150 13.12 19.44 -2.23
N TYR A 151 12.05 18.89 -1.66
CA TYR A 151 12.11 17.73 -0.78
C TYR A 151 12.73 16.51 -1.47
N ILE A 152 12.23 16.11 -2.65
CA ILE A 152 12.76 14.96 -3.40
C ILE A 152 14.25 15.16 -3.72
N LEU A 153 14.62 16.33 -4.24
CA LEU A 153 16.02 16.65 -4.56
C LEU A 153 16.90 16.63 -3.33
N ALA A 154 16.42 17.18 -2.21
CA ALA A 154 17.16 17.19 -0.97
C ALA A 154 17.44 15.77 -0.45
N VAL A 155 16.43 14.89 -0.50
CA VAL A 155 16.60 13.49 -0.10
C VAL A 155 17.58 12.76 -1.03
N LEU A 156 17.46 12.93 -2.35
CA LEU A 156 18.33 12.25 -3.30
C LEU A 156 19.80 12.72 -3.25
N SER A 157 20.03 14.01 -3.01
CA SER A 157 21.39 14.59 -3.05
C SER A 157 22.11 14.62 -1.72
N TYR A 158 21.38 14.77 -0.60
CA TYR A 158 22.01 15.09 0.70
C TYR A 158 21.70 14.09 1.81
N MET A 159 20.78 13.13 1.63
CA MET A 159 20.43 12.21 2.72
C MET A 159 21.53 11.17 2.97
N PRO A 160 22.18 11.17 4.16
CA PRO A 160 23.20 10.19 4.50
C PRO A 160 22.61 8.80 4.67
N GLU A 161 23.39 7.77 4.37
CA GLU A 161 22.97 6.36 4.42
C GLU A 161 22.38 5.96 5.77
N ASN A 162 23.02 6.41 6.86
CA ASN A 162 22.61 6.12 8.23
C ASN A 162 21.22 6.66 8.59
N TYR A 163 20.67 7.62 7.84
CA TYR A 163 19.37 8.24 8.12
C TYR A 163 18.27 7.82 7.14
N ARG A 164 18.58 7.02 6.11
CA ARG A 164 17.60 6.62 5.09
C ARG A 164 16.41 5.86 5.70
N TYR A 165 16.63 5.09 6.77
CA TYR A 165 15.56 4.37 7.48
C TYR A 165 14.41 5.28 7.95
N MET A 166 14.70 6.56 8.21
CA MET A 166 13.69 7.53 8.65
C MET A 166 12.58 7.72 7.61
N LEU A 167 12.88 7.56 6.32
CA LEU A 167 11.88 7.64 5.25
C LEU A 167 10.75 6.64 5.49
N MET A 168 11.09 5.39 5.80
CA MET A 168 10.09 4.35 6.03
C MET A 168 9.50 4.42 7.44
N SER A 169 10.33 4.64 8.47
CA SER A 169 9.85 4.65 9.86
C SER A 169 8.94 5.84 10.17
N SER A 170 9.05 6.96 9.45
CA SER A 170 8.15 8.11 9.63
C SER A 170 6.69 7.79 9.28
N THR A 171 6.43 6.71 8.55
CA THR A 171 5.07 6.27 8.20
C THR A 171 4.38 5.51 9.33
N TRP A 172 5.15 4.92 10.26
CA TRP A 172 4.61 4.07 11.32
C TRP A 172 3.72 4.84 12.31
N PRO A 173 4.08 6.05 12.79
CA PRO A 173 3.20 6.81 13.69
C PRO A 173 1.84 7.13 13.06
N VAL A 174 1.83 7.48 11.77
CA VAL A 174 0.59 7.77 11.03
C VAL A 174 -0.30 6.53 10.95
N MET A 175 0.30 5.38 10.64
CA MET A 175 -0.41 4.10 10.59
C MET A 175 -0.92 3.66 11.98
N LEU A 176 -0.08 3.79 13.01
CA LEU A 176 -0.43 3.49 14.40
C LEU A 176 -1.59 4.35 14.87
N TYR A 177 -1.56 5.64 14.55
CA TYR A 177 -2.66 6.53 14.86
C TYR A 177 -3.92 6.07 14.14
N ALA A 178 -3.91 6.00 12.80
CA ALA A 178 -5.11 5.71 12.02
C ALA A 178 -5.75 4.34 12.34
N ARG A 179 -4.95 3.28 12.44
CA ARG A 179 -5.47 1.92 12.72
C ARG A 179 -5.59 1.64 14.20
N GLY A 180 -4.70 2.17 15.03
CA GLY A 180 -4.74 2.00 16.48
C GLY A 180 -5.95 2.68 17.10
N THR A 181 -6.31 3.90 16.65
CA THR A 181 -7.55 4.55 17.11
C THR A 181 -8.78 3.75 16.69
N GLN A 182 -8.77 3.15 15.50
CA GLN A 182 -9.86 2.30 15.04
C GLN A 182 -10.01 1.04 15.91
N VAL A 183 -8.90 0.37 16.23
CA VAL A 183 -8.90 -0.80 17.14
C VAL A 183 -9.43 -0.42 18.52
N TRP A 184 -8.98 0.72 19.05
CA TRP A 184 -9.42 1.22 20.33
C TRP A 184 -10.91 1.56 20.35
N GLU A 185 -11.40 2.24 19.32
CA GLU A 185 -12.80 2.64 19.25
C GLU A 185 -13.72 1.41 19.11
N THR A 186 -13.39 0.45 18.25
CA THR A 186 -14.14 -0.81 18.11
C THR A 186 -14.16 -1.59 19.43
N PHE A 187 -13.06 -1.60 20.17
CA PHE A 187 -13.04 -2.15 21.53
C PHE A 187 -13.94 -1.36 22.48
N ARG A 188 -13.92 -0.04 22.46
CA ARG A 188 -14.72 0.78 23.38
C ARG A 188 -16.22 0.63 23.14
N VAL A 189 -16.66 0.66 21.87
CA VAL A 189 -18.09 0.62 21.50
C VAL A 189 -18.65 -0.80 21.42
N GLN A 190 -17.79 -1.83 21.40
CA GLN A 190 -18.16 -3.26 21.41
C GLN A 190 -19.09 -3.66 20.24
N HIS A 191 -18.99 -2.93 19.12
CA HIS A 191 -19.61 -3.22 17.83
C HIS A 191 -18.70 -2.77 16.69
N THR A 192 -18.84 -3.36 15.51
CA THR A 192 -17.99 -3.13 14.34
C THR A 192 -18.44 -1.92 13.53
N GLY A 193 -19.69 -1.50 13.68
CA GLY A 193 -20.26 -0.34 12.97
C GLY A 193 -20.18 -0.54 11.45
N ASN A 194 -19.45 0.34 10.78
CA ASN A 194 -19.25 0.30 9.33
C ASN A 194 -17.98 -0.46 8.89
N LEU A 195 -17.31 -1.16 9.80
CA LEU A 195 -16.13 -1.95 9.46
C LEU A 195 -16.51 -3.08 8.50
N SER A 196 -15.89 -3.10 7.30
CA SER A 196 -16.12 -4.15 6.31
C SER A 196 -15.19 -5.34 6.55
N ILE A 197 -15.75 -6.55 6.66
CA ILE A 197 -14.96 -7.79 6.76
C ILE A 197 -14.13 -8.02 5.52
N VAL A 198 -14.64 -7.65 4.33
CA VAL A 198 -13.92 -7.81 3.07
C VAL A 198 -12.66 -6.96 3.10
N THR A 199 -12.80 -5.68 3.42
CA THR A 199 -11.66 -4.74 3.52
C THR A 199 -10.68 -5.15 4.62
N THR A 200 -11.18 -5.57 5.78
CA THR A 200 -10.32 -6.02 6.90
C THR A 200 -9.52 -7.26 6.53
N SER A 201 -10.15 -8.23 5.86
CA SER A 201 -9.49 -9.44 5.37
C SER A 201 -8.46 -9.13 4.29
N MET A 202 -8.79 -8.27 3.32
CA MET A 202 -7.86 -7.83 2.28
C MET A 202 -6.63 -7.15 2.86
N ASN A 203 -6.81 -6.27 3.86
CA ASN A 203 -5.70 -5.60 4.54
C ASN A 203 -4.79 -6.58 5.29
N LEU A 204 -5.37 -7.59 5.94
CA LEU A 204 -4.63 -8.65 6.62
C LEU A 204 -3.83 -9.49 5.62
N VAL A 205 -4.48 -10.01 4.57
CA VAL A 205 -3.83 -10.80 3.51
C VAL A 205 -2.74 -10.01 2.82
N GLY A 206 -3.00 -8.74 2.45
CA GLY A 206 -2.01 -7.86 1.85
C GLY A 206 -0.78 -7.64 2.75
N SER A 207 -1.00 -7.45 4.05
CA SER A 207 0.10 -7.32 5.02
C SER A 207 0.92 -8.61 5.14
N LEU A 208 0.27 -9.77 5.15
CA LEU A 208 0.94 -11.07 5.18
C LEU A 208 1.79 -11.31 3.92
N ILE A 209 1.24 -11.00 2.74
CA ILE A 209 1.99 -11.07 1.49
C ILE A 209 3.20 -10.14 1.55
N ARG A 210 3.04 -8.91 2.07
CA ARG A 210 4.14 -7.96 2.22
C ARG A 210 5.21 -8.42 3.20
N ILE A 211 4.84 -9.07 4.30
CA ILE A 211 5.80 -9.71 5.22
C ILE A 211 6.62 -10.77 4.49
N LEU A 212 5.95 -11.70 3.78
CA LEU A 212 6.61 -12.79 3.07
C LEU A 212 7.52 -12.29 1.95
N THR A 213 7.04 -11.36 1.14
CA THR A 213 7.82 -10.77 0.05
C THR A 213 8.99 -9.95 0.57
N THR A 214 8.84 -9.23 1.69
CA THR A 214 9.96 -8.47 2.29
C THR A 214 11.05 -9.41 2.80
N ILE A 215 10.69 -10.48 3.51
CA ILE A 215 11.66 -11.49 3.97
C ILE A 215 12.42 -12.10 2.79
N GLN A 216 11.73 -12.36 1.69
CA GLN A 216 12.32 -13.02 0.52
C GLN A 216 13.11 -12.08 -0.40
N GLU A 217 12.69 -10.82 -0.54
CA GLU A 217 13.25 -9.89 -1.54
C GLU A 217 14.30 -8.92 -0.99
N THR A 218 14.19 -8.48 0.27
CA THR A 218 15.08 -7.45 0.83
C THR A 218 15.70 -7.86 2.17
N GLY A 219 14.96 -8.57 3.02
CA GLY A 219 15.35 -8.85 4.39
C GLY A 219 15.44 -7.60 5.29
N ASP A 220 14.90 -6.46 4.84
CA ASP A 220 15.00 -5.18 5.54
C ASP A 220 14.09 -5.16 6.78
N LEU A 221 14.68 -4.97 7.96
CA LEU A 221 13.98 -4.97 9.25
C LEU A 221 13.06 -3.76 9.46
N VAL A 222 13.34 -2.62 8.83
CA VAL A 222 12.51 -1.41 8.91
C VAL A 222 11.25 -1.61 8.07
N VAL A 223 11.38 -2.08 6.84
CA VAL A 223 10.21 -2.39 6.00
C VAL A 223 9.39 -3.52 6.63
N LEU A 224 10.07 -4.57 7.10
CA LEU A 224 9.43 -5.71 7.76
C LEU A 224 8.70 -5.29 9.04
N GLY A 225 9.32 -4.46 9.88
CA GLY A 225 8.71 -3.94 11.11
C GLY A 225 7.42 -3.17 10.83
N GLY A 226 7.41 -2.34 9.78
CA GLY A 226 6.19 -1.65 9.33
C GLY A 226 5.08 -2.62 8.93
N TYR A 227 5.38 -3.66 8.14
CA TYR A 227 4.36 -4.63 7.72
C TYR A 227 3.91 -5.57 8.84
N LEU A 228 4.79 -5.92 9.79
CA LEU A 228 4.43 -6.66 10.99
C LEU A 228 3.46 -5.85 11.86
N LEU A 229 3.73 -4.56 12.04
CA LEU A 229 2.86 -3.66 12.78
C LEU A 229 1.49 -3.50 12.09
N SER A 230 1.51 -3.27 10.77
CA SER A 230 0.31 -3.24 9.93
C SER A 230 -0.52 -4.51 10.06
N GLY A 231 0.13 -5.67 9.93
CA GLY A 231 -0.48 -6.99 9.98
C GLY A 231 -1.05 -7.31 11.36
N GLY A 232 -0.33 -6.97 12.43
CA GLY A 232 -0.79 -7.14 13.80
C GLY A 232 -2.07 -6.34 14.09
N LEU A 233 -2.09 -5.05 13.72
CA LEU A 233 -3.30 -4.22 13.87
C LEU A 233 -4.46 -4.73 13.01
N SER A 234 -4.20 -5.12 11.76
CA SER A 234 -5.23 -5.70 10.89
C SER A 234 -5.76 -7.03 11.41
N PHE A 235 -4.92 -7.84 12.05
CA PHE A 235 -5.34 -9.08 12.71
C PHE A 235 -6.24 -8.81 13.91
N ILE A 236 -5.88 -7.84 14.75
CA ILE A 236 -6.72 -7.43 15.88
C ILE A 236 -8.09 -6.96 15.38
N MET A 237 -8.13 -6.09 14.37
CA MET A 237 -9.39 -5.62 13.77
C MET A 237 -10.21 -6.78 13.18
N PHE A 238 -9.55 -7.76 12.56
CA PHE A 238 -10.21 -8.95 12.02
C PHE A 238 -10.86 -9.78 13.14
N VAL A 239 -10.14 -10.01 14.24
CA VAL A 239 -10.68 -10.72 15.41
C VAL A 239 -11.83 -9.94 16.05
N GLN A 240 -11.68 -8.63 16.26
CA GLN A 240 -12.73 -7.76 16.78
C GLN A 240 -13.99 -7.79 15.91
N TYR A 241 -13.83 -7.89 14.58
CA TYR A 241 -14.98 -7.99 13.69
C TYR A 241 -15.88 -9.19 14.06
N TRP A 242 -15.28 -10.36 14.25
CA TRP A 242 -16.00 -11.58 14.58
C TRP A 242 -16.52 -11.58 16.02
N MET A 243 -15.71 -11.09 16.96
CA MET A 243 -16.12 -10.99 18.37
C MET A 243 -17.37 -10.12 18.56
N TYR A 244 -17.49 -9.02 17.81
CA TYR A 244 -18.58 -8.06 17.98
C TYR A 244 -19.67 -8.16 16.90
N LEU A 245 -19.66 -9.22 16.10
CA LEU A 245 -20.61 -9.39 15.00
C LEU A 245 -22.06 -9.43 15.47
N GLU A 246 -22.34 -10.13 16.57
CA GLU A 246 -23.69 -10.26 17.12
C GLU A 246 -24.22 -8.93 17.66
N ASN A 247 -23.41 -8.23 18.44
CA ASN A 247 -23.73 -6.89 18.95
C ASN A 247 -24.02 -5.92 17.80
N SER A 248 -23.21 -5.97 16.74
CA SER A 248 -23.37 -5.12 15.55
C SER A 248 -24.69 -5.38 14.83
N LYS A 249 -25.08 -6.66 14.68
CA LYS A 249 -26.37 -7.04 14.09
C LYS A 249 -27.54 -6.56 14.95
N LYS A 250 -27.44 -6.67 16.28
CA LYS A 250 -28.46 -6.21 17.21
C LYS A 250 -28.69 -4.70 17.07
N ILE A 251 -27.62 -3.90 17.16
CA ILE A 251 -27.69 -2.43 17.03
C ILE A 251 -28.26 -2.03 15.67
N ALA A 252 -27.80 -2.66 14.58
CA ALA A 252 -28.32 -2.38 13.24
C ALA A 252 -29.83 -2.66 13.11
N ASN A 253 -30.35 -3.68 13.81
CA ASN A 253 -31.77 -3.99 13.83
C ASN A 253 -32.56 -2.99 14.68
N GLU A 254 -32.04 -2.58 15.84
CA GLU A 254 -32.65 -1.57 16.70
C GLU A 254 -32.79 -0.23 15.96
N MET A 255 -31.72 0.23 15.28
CA MET A 255 -31.75 1.44 14.46
C MET A 255 -32.79 1.37 13.34
N LYS A 256 -32.94 0.21 12.68
CA LYS A 256 -33.97 0.00 11.65
C LYS A 256 -35.38 0.05 12.23
N GLN A 257 -35.59 -0.46 13.44
CA GLN A 257 -36.90 -0.41 14.10
C GLN A 257 -37.27 1.01 14.52
N GLU A 258 -36.32 1.78 15.04
CA GLU A 258 -36.54 3.19 15.39
C GLU A 258 -36.83 4.06 14.17
N ALA A 259 -36.15 3.84 13.05
CA ALA A 259 -36.43 4.54 11.80
C ALA A 259 -37.88 4.30 11.34
N LYS A 260 -38.33 3.04 11.35
CA LYS A 260 -39.72 2.68 11.00
C LYS A 260 -40.75 3.31 11.93
N LYS A 261 -40.44 3.47 13.22
CA LYS A 261 -41.35 4.13 14.18
C LYS A 261 -41.45 5.64 13.98
N LYS A 262 -40.44 6.29 13.40
CA LYS A 262 -40.46 7.74 13.09
C LYS A 262 -41.19 8.05 11.79
N GLU A 263 -41.30 7.06 10.90
CA GLU A 263 -42.00 7.15 9.61
C GLU A 263 -43.49 6.78 9.70
N ALA A 264 -43.93 6.19 10.82
CA ALA A 264 -45.31 5.82 11.12
C ALA A 264 -45.98 6.87 12.01
#